data_AF-A0A925XPY3-F1
#
_entry.id   AF-A0A925XPY3-F1
#
_cell.length_a   1.000
_cell.length_b   1.000
_cell.length_c   1.000
_cell.angle_alpha   90.00
_cell.angle_beta   90.00
_cell.angle_gamma   90.00
#
_symmetry.space_group_name_H-M   'P 1'
#
loop_
_entity.id
_entity.type
_entity.pdbx_description
1 polymer ?
#
loop_
_entity_poly.entity_id
_entity_poly.type
_entity_poly.pdbx_seq_one_letter_code
_entity_poly.pdbx_strand_id
1 'polypeptide(L)'
;MKIWLVTLAVLLSATGIFADRAAAQEHDHDHHPSPAALAEVSFSVSCTAEAQEKFNTAVALLYSFYWEKIDGALAEVLAADPTCAMAHWAKAVASLDNALGSPPTPKQERQGWEAVQKAKQLGGKTQRERDYIAAVEIVFKDHETVPFATR
;
A
#
# COMPACT_ATOMS: atom_id res chain seq x y z
N MET A 1 -62.63 -11.20 -41.44
CA MET A 1 -62.37 -10.12 -42.43
C MET A 1 -61.56 -9.03 -41.74
N LYS A 2 -60.23 -9.12 -41.77
CA LYS A 2 -59.33 -8.28 -42.59
C LYS A 2 -59.49 -6.77 -42.33
N ILE A 3 -58.70 -6.24 -41.39
CA ILE A 3 -58.08 -4.91 -41.53
C ILE A 3 -56.61 -5.09 -41.13
N TRP A 4 -55.73 -4.96 -42.11
CA TRP A 4 -54.28 -4.96 -42.02
C TRP A 4 -53.82 -3.50 -41.98
N LEU A 5 -52.69 -3.25 -41.29
CA LEU A 5 -51.72 -2.17 -41.53
C LEU A 5 -52.20 -0.71 -41.46
N VAL A 6 -51.65 0.08 -40.53
CA VAL A 6 -50.70 1.15 -40.86
C VAL A 6 -49.87 1.46 -39.60
N THR A 7 -48.59 1.14 -39.71
CA THR A 7 -47.46 1.66 -38.93
C THR A 7 -47.36 3.18 -39.01
N LEU A 8 -47.19 3.89 -37.90
CA LEU A 8 -46.30 5.06 -37.90
C LEU A 8 -45.69 5.32 -36.53
N ALA A 9 -44.37 5.15 -36.50
CA ALA A 9 -43.48 5.43 -35.40
C ALA A 9 -43.57 6.90 -34.95
N VAL A 10 -43.80 7.12 -33.67
CA VAL A 10 -43.34 8.33 -32.96
C VAL A 10 -42.77 7.88 -31.62
N LEU A 11 -41.61 7.23 -31.69
CA LEU A 11 -40.71 7.02 -30.55
C LEU A 11 -39.51 7.94 -30.77
N LEU A 12 -39.61 9.19 -30.31
CA LEU A 12 -38.44 10.05 -30.13
C LEU A 12 -38.76 11.15 -29.09
N SER A 13 -38.93 10.73 -27.83
CA SER A 13 -38.89 11.64 -26.68
C SER A 13 -37.54 11.47 -26.03
N ALA A 14 -36.71 12.49 -26.16
CA ALA A 14 -35.34 12.54 -25.70
C ALA A 14 -35.24 12.39 -24.17
N THR A 15 -34.79 11.24 -23.70
CA THR A 15 -34.15 11.13 -22.38
C THR A 15 -32.65 11.03 -22.61
N GLY A 16 -32.03 12.20 -22.79
CA GLY A 16 -30.59 12.35 -22.66
C GLY A 16 -30.22 12.12 -21.19
N ILE A 17 -29.98 10.85 -20.83
CA ILE A 17 -29.25 10.54 -19.61
C ILE A 17 -27.80 10.85 -19.97
N PHE A 18 -27.36 12.05 -19.58
CA PHE A 18 -25.94 12.34 -19.45
C PHE A 18 -25.39 11.31 -18.47
N ALA A 19 -24.79 10.24 -19.00
CA ALA A 19 -23.84 9.47 -18.24
C ALA A 19 -22.67 10.42 -18.00
N ASP A 20 -22.67 11.09 -16.85
CA ASP A 20 -21.44 11.57 -16.25
C ASP A 20 -20.53 10.34 -16.13
N ARG A 21 -19.70 10.12 -17.15
CA ARG A 21 -18.49 9.36 -16.94
C ARG A 21 -17.73 10.18 -15.91
N ALA A 22 -17.77 9.73 -14.66
CA ALA A 22 -16.70 10.02 -13.74
C ALA A 22 -15.41 9.65 -14.46
N ALA A 23 -14.75 10.64 -15.06
CA ALA A 23 -13.38 10.51 -15.47
C ALA A 23 -12.65 10.30 -14.15
N ALA A 24 -12.32 9.04 -13.84
CA ALA A 24 -11.22 8.79 -12.93
C ALA A 24 -10.06 9.63 -13.45
N GLN A 25 -9.47 10.47 -12.61
CA GLN A 25 -8.25 11.16 -12.99
C GLN A 25 -7.20 10.07 -13.26
N GLU A 26 -6.94 9.77 -14.53
CA GLU A 26 -5.73 9.06 -14.92
C GLU A 26 -4.58 10.00 -14.60
N HIS A 27 -4.03 9.84 -13.39
CA HIS A 27 -2.75 10.44 -13.03
C HIS A 27 -1.67 9.76 -13.87
N ASP A 28 -1.08 10.52 -14.77
CA ASP A 28 0.12 10.12 -15.52
C ASP A 28 1.24 9.80 -14.52
N HIS A 29 1.57 8.50 -14.38
CA HIS A 29 2.53 7.98 -13.40
C HIS A 29 3.99 8.07 -13.88
N ASP A 30 4.29 8.71 -15.02
CA ASP A 30 5.65 8.78 -15.58
C ASP A 30 6.56 9.86 -14.97
N HIS A 31 6.19 10.43 -13.82
CA HIS A 31 7.13 11.17 -12.99
C HIS A 31 7.83 10.20 -12.04
N HIS A 32 8.89 9.53 -12.50
CA HIS A 32 9.84 8.91 -11.58
C HIS A 32 10.71 10.02 -10.96
N PRO A 33 10.48 10.43 -9.69
CA PRO A 33 11.42 11.28 -9.00
C PRO A 33 12.71 10.48 -8.93
N SER A 34 13.81 11.10 -9.34
CA SER A 34 15.11 10.57 -8.96
C SER A 34 15.16 10.51 -7.43
N PRO A 35 16.00 9.65 -6.83
CA PRO A 35 16.22 9.68 -5.38
C PRO A 35 16.55 11.09 -4.84
N ALA A 36 17.12 11.97 -5.69
CA ALA A 36 17.40 13.37 -5.37
C ALA A 36 16.16 14.28 -5.29
N ALA A 37 15.00 13.83 -5.77
CA ALA A 37 13.72 14.54 -5.68
C ALA A 37 12.85 14.07 -4.49
N LEU A 38 13.27 13.04 -3.75
CA LEU A 38 12.65 12.68 -2.47
C LEU A 38 13.16 13.59 -1.35
N ALA A 39 12.29 13.89 -0.38
CA ALA A 39 12.69 14.64 0.81
C ALA A 39 13.74 13.85 1.63
N GLU A 40 14.65 14.57 2.28
CA GLU A 40 15.61 13.96 3.20
C GLU A 40 14.87 13.41 4.43
N VAL A 41 15.04 12.12 4.69
CA VAL A 41 14.43 11.42 5.83
C VAL A 41 15.54 10.95 6.77
N SER A 42 15.35 11.19 8.07
CA SER A 42 16.16 10.57 9.12
C SER A 42 15.26 9.73 10.02
N PHE A 43 15.26 8.41 9.78
CA PHE A 43 14.53 7.45 10.60
C PHE A 43 15.53 6.49 11.25
N SER A 44 15.92 6.78 12.49
CA SER A 44 16.91 5.96 13.19
C SER A 44 16.43 4.52 13.41
N VAL A 45 17.24 3.56 12.94
CA VAL A 45 17.11 2.12 13.12
C VAL A 45 18.43 1.52 13.63
N SER A 46 18.36 0.34 14.22
CA SER A 46 19.49 -0.41 14.79
C SER A 46 20.11 -1.41 13.81
N CYS A 47 19.75 -1.29 12.54
CA CYS A 47 20.35 -2.03 11.44
C CYS A 47 21.80 -1.54 11.20
N THR A 48 22.54 -2.17 10.29
CA THR A 48 23.88 -1.67 9.90
C THR A 48 23.82 -0.24 9.37
N ALA A 49 24.96 0.47 9.37
CA ALA A 49 25.02 1.84 8.85
C ALA A 49 24.61 1.93 7.37
N GLU A 50 25.01 0.96 6.55
CA GLU A 50 24.58 0.88 5.16
C GLU A 50 23.06 0.64 5.04
N ALA A 51 22.52 -0.28 5.84
CA ALA A 51 21.08 -0.53 5.87
C ALA A 51 20.29 0.69 6.37
N GLN A 52 20.82 1.47 7.30
CA GLN A 52 20.22 2.71 7.80
C GLN A 52 20.03 3.76 6.69
N GLU A 53 21.04 3.96 5.84
CA GLU A 53 20.95 4.89 4.70
C GLU A 53 19.88 4.42 3.70
N LYS A 54 19.91 3.14 3.34
CA LYS A 54 18.91 2.54 2.44
C LYS A 54 17.50 2.57 3.03
N PHE A 55 17.39 2.39 4.35
CA PHE A 55 16.11 2.41 5.06
C PHE A 55 15.48 3.80 5.03
N ASN A 56 16.28 4.87 5.15
CA ASN A 56 15.78 6.24 5.00
C ASN A 56 15.14 6.45 3.61
N THR A 57 15.76 5.94 2.54
CA THR A 57 15.18 5.97 1.19
C THR A 57 13.88 5.18 1.11
N ALA A 58 13.84 3.96 1.65
CA ALA A 58 12.63 3.13 1.63
C ALA A 58 11.47 3.79 2.38
N VAL A 59 11.75 4.43 3.52
CA VAL A 59 10.75 5.17 4.29
C VAL A 59 10.32 6.46 3.60
N ALA A 60 11.22 7.16 2.90
CA ALA A 60 10.85 8.31 2.07
C ALA A 60 9.86 7.91 0.97
N LEU A 61 10.12 6.80 0.27
CA LEU A 61 9.19 6.24 -0.73
C LEU A 61 7.83 5.87 -0.12
N LEU A 62 7.83 5.26 1.07
CA LEU A 62 6.62 4.88 1.81
C LEU A 62 5.76 6.10 2.13
N TYR A 63 6.35 7.19 2.65
CA TYR A 63 5.61 8.42 2.97
C TYR A 63 5.25 9.25 1.74
N SER A 64 5.92 9.05 0.61
CA SER A 64 5.57 9.67 -0.67
C SER A 64 4.52 8.90 -1.47
N PHE A 65 4.05 7.74 -0.99
CA PHE A 65 3.09 6.88 -1.69
C PHE A 65 3.63 6.32 -3.03
N TYR A 66 4.95 6.08 -3.11
CA TYR A 66 5.63 5.50 -4.29
C TYR A 66 5.67 3.97 -4.23
N TRP A 67 4.49 3.36 -4.22
CA TRP A 67 4.27 1.94 -3.91
C TRP A 67 5.10 0.99 -4.76
N GLU A 68 5.25 1.28 -6.05
CA GLU A 68 5.95 0.45 -7.03
C GLU A 68 7.47 0.36 -6.78
N LYS A 69 8.04 1.24 -5.95
CA LYS A 69 9.48 1.26 -5.64
C LYS A 69 9.83 0.68 -4.27
N ILE A 70 8.86 0.60 -3.35
CA ILE A 70 9.12 0.26 -1.94
C ILE A 70 9.71 -1.14 -1.79
N ASP A 71 9.15 -2.13 -2.50
CA ASP A 71 9.63 -3.52 -2.41
C ASP A 71 11.11 -3.66 -2.82
N GLY A 72 11.51 -2.96 -3.89
CA GLY A 72 12.89 -2.92 -4.34
C GLY A 72 13.80 -2.24 -3.31
N ALA A 73 13.39 -1.09 -2.79
CA ALA A 73 14.16 -0.38 -1.76
C ALA A 73 14.33 -1.22 -0.48
N LEU A 74 13.28 -1.90 -0.01
CA LEU A 74 13.36 -2.78 1.16
C LEU A 74 14.16 -4.06 0.90
N ALA A 75 14.22 -4.53 -0.35
CA ALA A 75 15.12 -5.61 -0.73
C ALA A 75 16.59 -5.18 -0.61
N GLU A 76 16.93 -3.95 -0.98
CA GLU A 76 18.29 -3.43 -0.78
C GLU A 76 18.65 -3.28 0.69
N VAL A 77 17.72 -2.84 1.55
CA VAL A 77 17.95 -2.80 3.01
C VAL A 77 18.30 -4.19 3.54
N LEU A 78 17.54 -5.21 3.13
CA LEU A 78 17.76 -6.59 3.57
C LEU A 78 18.99 -7.24 2.94
N ALA A 79 19.44 -6.79 1.77
CA ALA A 79 20.71 -7.20 1.20
C ALA A 79 21.89 -6.65 2.02
N ALA A 80 21.79 -5.41 2.51
CA ALA A 80 22.80 -4.78 3.37
C ALA A 80 22.76 -5.29 4.82
N ASP A 81 21.58 -5.63 5.34
CA ASP A 81 21.41 -6.24 6.67
C ASP A 81 20.22 -7.23 6.67
N PRO A 82 20.49 -8.54 6.48
CA PRO A 82 19.46 -9.58 6.53
C PRO A 82 18.78 -9.74 7.89
N THR A 83 19.31 -9.11 8.94
CA THR A 83 18.78 -9.15 10.31
C THR A 83 18.00 -7.89 10.69
N CYS A 84 17.83 -6.95 9.75
CA CYS A 84 17.13 -5.69 9.98
C CYS A 84 15.63 -5.90 10.22
N ALA A 85 15.24 -6.02 11.50
CA ALA A 85 13.84 -6.19 11.89
C ALA A 85 12.94 -5.04 11.36
N MET A 86 13.48 -3.82 11.29
CA MET A 86 12.74 -2.66 10.82
C MET A 86 12.44 -2.68 9.32
N ALA A 87 13.24 -3.35 8.50
CA ALA A 87 12.90 -3.56 7.09
C ALA A 87 11.64 -4.43 6.95
N HIS A 88 11.48 -5.44 7.81
CA HIS A 88 10.26 -6.26 7.86
C HIS A 88 9.08 -5.49 8.45
N TRP A 89 9.28 -4.64 9.45
CA TRP A 89 8.25 -3.70 9.90
C TRP A 89 7.76 -2.81 8.75
N ALA A 90 8.68 -2.23 7.96
CA ALA A 90 8.31 -1.39 6.82
C ALA A 90 7.58 -2.18 5.72
N LYS A 91 7.93 -3.45 5.49
CA LYS A 91 7.16 -4.35 4.59
C LYS A 91 5.72 -4.53 5.07
N ALA A 92 5.51 -4.70 6.38
CA ALA A 92 4.17 -4.81 6.95
C ALA A 92 3.37 -3.51 6.81
N VAL A 93 4.01 -2.35 6.99
CA VAL A 93 3.34 -1.06 6.76
C VAL A 93 3.00 -0.88 5.28
N ALA A 94 3.94 -1.19 4.38
CA ALA A 94 3.74 -1.06 2.93
C ALA A 94 2.63 -1.98 2.38
N SER A 95 2.40 -3.14 2.99
CA SER A 95 1.32 -4.03 2.56
C SER A 95 -0.08 -3.47 2.82
N LEU A 96 -0.21 -2.44 3.68
CA LEU A 96 -1.48 -1.73 3.87
C LEU A 96 -1.82 -0.79 2.71
N ASP A 97 -0.85 -0.50 1.82
CA ASP A 97 -1.02 0.45 0.72
C ASP A 97 -1.51 1.81 1.25
N ASN A 98 -2.29 2.55 0.45
CA ASN A 98 -2.88 3.82 0.87
C ASN A 98 -4.02 3.61 1.89
N ALA A 99 -3.76 3.94 3.16
CA ALA A 99 -4.73 3.87 4.25
C ALA A 99 -5.99 4.75 4.08
N LEU A 100 -5.97 5.73 3.17
CA LEU A 100 -7.16 6.53 2.81
C LEU A 100 -8.00 5.89 1.70
N GLY A 101 -7.52 4.80 1.10
CA GLY A 101 -8.17 4.06 0.03
C GLY A 101 -9.03 2.91 0.55
N SER A 102 -9.05 1.83 -0.23
CA SER A 102 -9.76 0.60 0.13
C SER A 102 -9.05 -0.15 1.26
N PRO A 103 -9.79 -0.92 2.09
CA PRO A 103 -9.18 -1.87 3.01
C PRO A 103 -8.24 -2.85 2.29
N PRO A 104 -7.20 -3.37 2.98
CA PRO A 104 -6.28 -4.33 2.37
C PRO A 104 -7.02 -5.60 1.95
N THR A 105 -6.59 -6.16 0.81
CA THR A 105 -7.05 -7.47 0.33
C THR A 105 -6.56 -8.59 1.25
N PRO A 106 -7.21 -9.77 1.27
CA PRO A 106 -6.74 -10.91 2.06
C PRO A 106 -5.28 -11.33 1.78
N LYS A 107 -4.80 -11.08 0.55
CA LYS A 107 -3.40 -11.30 0.18
C LYS A 107 -2.47 -10.32 0.90
N GLN A 108 -2.79 -9.02 0.85
CA GLN A 108 -2.04 -7.97 1.55
C GLN A 108 -2.01 -8.20 3.05
N GLU A 109 -3.13 -8.64 3.64
CA GLU A 109 -3.19 -8.97 5.07
C GLU A 109 -2.26 -10.12 5.45
N ARG A 110 -2.25 -11.18 4.63
CA ARG A 110 -1.32 -12.30 4.83
C ARG A 110 0.14 -11.87 4.69
N GLN A 111 0.46 -11.07 3.67
CA GLN A 111 1.80 -10.54 3.46
C GLN A 111 2.27 -9.67 4.63
N GLY A 112 1.39 -8.80 5.13
CA GLY A 112 1.66 -7.97 6.30
C GLY A 112 1.87 -8.81 7.55
N TRP A 113 1.03 -9.81 7.79
CA TRP A 113 1.19 -10.73 8.91
C TRP A 113 2.52 -11.50 8.86
N GLU A 114 2.90 -12.06 7.71
CA GLU A 114 4.19 -12.73 7.52
C GLU A 114 5.37 -11.79 7.80
N ALA A 115 5.28 -10.54 7.35
CA ALA A 115 6.29 -9.52 7.62
C ALA A 115 6.39 -9.16 9.11
N VAL A 116 5.26 -9.00 9.80
CA VAL A 116 5.21 -8.80 11.27
C VAL A 116 5.86 -9.98 11.99
N GLN A 117 5.51 -11.21 11.64
CA GLN A 117 6.09 -12.40 12.27
C GLN A 117 7.60 -12.42 12.09
N LYS A 118 8.10 -12.09 10.90
CA LYS A 118 9.54 -12.02 10.66
C LYS A 118 10.22 -10.90 11.45
N ALA A 119 9.61 -9.72 11.55
CA ALA A 119 10.12 -8.63 12.37
C ALA A 119 10.18 -9.01 13.86
N LYS A 120 9.15 -9.70 14.38
CA LYS A 120 9.12 -10.21 15.75
C LYS A 120 10.20 -11.26 16.01
N GLN A 121 10.41 -12.18 15.08
CA GLN A 121 11.46 -13.21 15.20
C GLN A 121 12.86 -12.60 15.27
N LEU A 122 13.13 -11.56 14.47
CA LEU A 122 14.42 -10.86 14.48
C LEU A 122 14.58 -9.97 15.71
N GLY A 123 13.49 -9.35 16.17
CA GLY A 123 13.45 -8.50 17.35
C GLY A 123 14.07 -7.11 17.12
N GLY A 124 13.30 -6.06 17.41
CA GLY A 124 13.84 -4.69 17.46
C GLY A 124 14.92 -4.58 18.55
N LYS A 125 16.10 -4.04 18.22
CA LYS A 125 17.22 -3.92 19.16
C LYS A 125 17.02 -2.75 20.12
N THR A 126 16.18 -1.78 19.77
CA THR A 126 15.76 -0.69 20.66
C THR A 126 14.31 -0.83 21.12
N GLN A 127 13.94 -0.14 22.21
CA GLN A 127 12.54 -0.12 22.66
C GLN A 127 11.61 0.47 21.60
N ARG A 128 12.01 1.58 20.97
CA ARG A 128 11.24 2.23 19.90
C ARG A 128 10.90 1.27 18.76
N GLU A 129 11.86 0.45 18.34
CA GLU A 129 11.64 -0.54 17.28
C GLU A 129 10.69 -1.65 17.71
N ARG A 130 10.83 -2.14 18.95
CA ARG A 130 9.88 -3.12 19.50
C ARG A 130 8.46 -2.56 19.56
N ASP A 131 8.33 -1.30 19.94
CA ASP A 131 7.04 -0.63 20.01
C ASP A 131 6.42 -0.45 18.61
N TYR A 132 7.22 -0.12 17.59
CA TYR A 132 6.74 -0.06 16.21
C TYR A 132 6.28 -1.43 15.69
N ILE A 133 7.03 -2.49 15.97
CA ILE A 133 6.68 -3.86 15.58
C ILE A 133 5.38 -4.29 16.30
N ALA A 134 5.27 -4.01 17.59
CA ALA A 134 4.07 -4.31 18.37
C ALA A 134 2.85 -3.50 17.88
N ALA A 135 3.04 -2.24 17.49
CA ALA A 135 1.96 -1.40 16.98
C ALA A 135 1.41 -1.95 15.65
N VAL A 136 2.27 -2.28 14.69
CA VAL A 136 1.81 -2.82 13.39
C VAL A 136 1.22 -4.24 13.54
N GLU A 137 1.66 -5.02 14.54
CA GLU A 137 1.07 -6.32 14.84
C GLU A 137 -0.44 -6.23 15.11
N ILE A 138 -0.91 -5.17 15.78
CA ILE A 138 -2.34 -4.97 16.08
C ILE A 138 -3.19 -4.94 14.81
N VAL A 139 -2.63 -4.42 13.71
CA VAL A 139 -3.34 -4.31 12.44
C VAL A 139 -3.56 -5.67 11.79
N PHE A 140 -2.63 -6.61 11.95
CA PHE A 140 -2.63 -7.89 11.23
C PHE A 140 -2.97 -9.10 12.10
N LYS A 141 -2.90 -9.00 13.43
CA LYS A 141 -3.31 -10.10 14.31
C LYS A 141 -4.74 -10.51 14.01
N ASP A 142 -5.01 -11.81 14.06
CA ASP A 142 -6.34 -12.38 13.85
C ASP A 142 -6.99 -12.08 12.49
N HIS A 143 -6.20 -11.66 11.47
CA HIS A 143 -6.71 -11.27 10.15
C HIS A 143 -7.54 -12.36 9.43
N GLU A 144 -7.36 -13.63 9.80
CA GLU A 144 -8.13 -14.75 9.25
C GLU A 144 -9.56 -14.85 9.82
N THR A 145 -9.81 -14.23 10.99
CA THR A 145 -11.04 -14.43 11.76
C THR A 145 -11.75 -13.13 12.12
N VAL A 146 -11.05 -12.00 12.16
CA VAL A 146 -11.60 -10.68 12.48
C VAL A 146 -11.55 -9.77 11.26
N PRO A 147 -12.70 -9.24 10.78
CA PRO A 147 -12.73 -8.29 9.67
C PRO A 147 -11.83 -7.06 9.93
N PHE A 148 -11.19 -6.54 8.88
CA PHE A 148 -10.27 -5.41 8.99
C PHE A 148 -10.92 -4.15 9.59
N ALA A 149 -12.17 -3.86 9.21
CA ALA A 149 -12.90 -2.69 9.70
C ALA A 149 -13.24 -2.71 11.21
N THR A 150 -13.04 -3.84 11.89
CA THR A 150 -13.40 -4.03 13.31
C THR A 150 -12.20 -4.39 14.19
N ARG A 151 -10.98 -4.25 13.67
CA ARG A 151 -9.73 -4.49 14.40
C ARG A 151 -9.24 -3.29 15.18
#